data_AF-A0A832ILX6-F1
#
_entry.id   AF-A0A832ILX6-F1
#
_cell.length_a   1.000
_cell.length_b   1.000
_cell.length_c   1.000
_cell.angle_alpha   90.00
_cell.angle_beta   90.00
_cell.angle_gamma   90.00
#
_symmetry.space_group_name_H-M   'P 1'
#
loop_
_entity.id
_entity.type
_entity.pdbx_description
1 polymer ?
#
loop_
_entity_poly.entity_id
_entity_poly.type
_entity_poly.pdbx_seq_one_letter_code
_entity_poly.pdbx_strand_id
1 'polypeptide(L)'
;MRKDKKTEKEYRRLNKIYQLSRSGKLTIERIRKTKLKIGIVASLVFLITFVTFFTLIFSETGVVNTKNPENLNLSSNSTATYLETHQSTNMIDSVTKNSTETSFGTRISLPTTNELPGASLLLLAPKMPNVSNENDENINNSQSEQNEGQPNEGKQSSFNTEQTNLKGTQEINVIATEAESKKQDQDVDIKTDITFSPSKYHYIIAYNISVFDSPENEKVIDTLKYATYVEKIDEVTYNNINFSKVRYNTPNGLKEGWVRSSFLSDSLKTITGEEYNELVFEPFKKIRARIDDVRGIYLTRTSFSNVQKIHRWVEFAKSTNINAFVVDVKDDDGLMLFETNAAAEIVPEANARAFYKKDEMRAIISELKDQGIYLIARIVCFKDPSYARAHKDRAIVYKDTGEPYMGIYKVPWASAYDRQLWEYNVRVAIEAVEVGFDEIQYDYVRFPELSKETRQRVNLRQVGDESFAEAIQKFLIYSKRKLEPYNVPLAADVFGLVSTAVDDVGIGQYWEAISNVVDYICPMVYPSHYAPGSFGLSVPDAYPYETIYNALKDGIRRNLHIPTPAKIRPWLQSFTATWVRGHIVYDEEAIRKQIMAAKDLGINEYMLWNASNNYKKIWYK
;
A
#
# COMPACT_ATOMS: atom_id res chain seq x y z
N MET A 1 10.07 40.69 19.84
CA MET A 1 9.59 41.94 19.20
C MET A 1 10.14 42.14 17.78
N ARG A 2 10.16 41.12 16.91
CA ARG A 2 10.51 41.23 15.47
C ARG A 2 9.63 40.40 14.51
N LYS A 3 8.62 39.66 15.02
CA LYS A 3 7.73 38.83 14.18
C LYS A 3 6.66 39.66 13.47
N ASP A 4 6.25 40.79 14.06
CA ASP A 4 5.10 41.61 13.67
C ASP A 4 5.26 42.27 12.28
N LYS A 5 6.48 42.70 11.93
CA LYS A 5 6.74 43.48 10.70
C LYS A 5 6.70 42.67 9.39
N LYS A 6 6.58 41.34 9.43
CA LYS A 6 6.37 40.52 8.21
C LYS A 6 4.88 40.28 7.95
N THR A 7 4.13 39.88 8.99
CA THR A 7 2.68 39.66 8.96
C THR A 7 1.90 40.90 8.49
N GLU A 8 2.32 42.09 8.93
CA GLU A 8 1.69 43.36 8.53
C GLU A 8 1.83 43.65 7.02
N LYS A 9 2.92 43.20 6.39
CA LYS A 9 3.20 43.39 4.96
C LYS A 9 2.32 42.51 4.08
N GLU A 10 1.97 41.33 4.59
CA GLU A 10 1.10 40.34 3.97
C GLU A 10 -0.38 40.75 4.05
N TYR A 11 -0.81 41.23 5.22
CA TYR A 11 -2.15 41.79 5.45
C TYR A 11 -2.46 42.99 4.55
N ARG A 12 -1.46 43.84 4.28
CA ARG A 12 -1.55 44.95 3.31
C ARG A 12 -1.70 44.49 1.85
N ARG A 13 -1.26 43.28 1.48
CA ARG A 13 -1.40 42.72 0.11
C ARG A 13 -2.83 42.23 -0.13
N LEU A 14 -3.40 41.48 0.81
CA LEU A 14 -4.79 40.97 0.76
C LEU A 14 -5.84 42.09 0.68
N ASN A 15 -5.67 43.17 1.47
CA ASN A 15 -6.57 44.33 1.45
C ASN A 15 -6.66 45.02 0.07
N LYS A 16 -5.66 44.84 -0.81
CA LYS A 16 -5.59 45.50 -2.13
C LYS A 16 -6.42 44.81 -3.21
N ILE A 17 -6.86 43.56 -2.99
CA ILE A 17 -7.55 42.75 -4.01
C ILE A 17 -9.07 42.98 -4.01
N TYR A 18 -9.69 43.29 -2.86
CA TYR A 18 -11.16 43.21 -2.70
C TYR A 18 -11.88 44.47 -2.17
N GLN A 19 -11.19 45.56 -1.83
CA GLN A 19 -11.76 46.89 -1.46
C GLN A 19 -13.06 46.92 -0.61
N LEU A 20 -13.28 45.98 0.31
CA LEU A 20 -14.49 45.96 1.15
C LEU A 20 -14.48 47.09 2.20
N SER A 21 -15.55 47.89 2.21
CA SER A 21 -15.74 48.99 3.18
C SER A 21 -15.82 48.49 4.63
N ARG A 22 -15.53 49.37 5.60
CA ARG A 22 -15.60 49.04 7.04
C ARG A 22 -17.00 48.57 7.46
N SER A 23 -18.05 49.09 6.82
CA SER A 23 -19.43 48.63 7.01
C SER A 23 -19.65 47.22 6.43
N GLY A 24 -19.23 46.99 5.17
CA GLY A 24 -19.34 45.67 4.53
C GLY A 24 -18.67 44.54 5.32
N LYS A 25 -17.47 44.79 5.86
CA LYS A 25 -16.75 43.85 6.73
C LYS A 25 -17.55 43.50 8.00
N LEU A 26 -18.15 44.49 8.67
CA LEU A 26 -19.01 44.28 9.85
C LEU A 26 -20.38 43.67 9.54
N THR A 27 -20.86 43.81 8.30
CA THR A 27 -22.11 43.18 7.83
C THR A 27 -21.92 41.70 7.55
N ILE A 28 -20.82 41.30 6.89
CA ILE A 28 -20.50 39.88 6.65
C ILE A 28 -20.31 39.14 7.98
N GLU A 29 -19.62 39.76 8.95
CA GLU A 29 -19.43 39.16 10.28
C GLU A 29 -20.76 38.99 11.05
N ARG A 30 -21.66 39.97 10.95
CA ARG A 30 -23.04 39.85 11.49
C ARG A 30 -23.83 38.75 10.79
N ILE A 31 -23.80 38.65 9.46
CA ILE A 31 -24.50 37.60 8.71
C ILE A 31 -24.03 36.21 9.14
N ARG A 32 -22.71 36.01 9.33
CA ARG A 32 -22.15 34.75 9.87
C ARG A 32 -22.69 34.43 11.27
N LYS A 33 -22.66 35.40 12.20
CA LYS A 33 -23.17 35.23 13.57
C LYS A 33 -24.69 35.02 13.63
N THR A 34 -25.46 35.63 12.73
CA THR A 34 -26.92 35.45 12.64
C THR A 34 -27.30 34.09 12.05
N LYS A 35 -26.64 33.64 10.96
CA LYS A 35 -26.89 32.30 10.40
C LYS A 35 -26.61 31.18 11.42
N LEU A 36 -25.56 31.31 12.22
CA LEU A 36 -25.26 30.34 13.29
C LEU A 36 -26.37 30.29 14.35
N LYS A 37 -26.91 31.45 14.79
CA LYS A 37 -28.03 31.49 15.75
C LYS A 37 -29.33 30.94 15.17
N ILE A 38 -29.64 31.23 13.91
CA ILE A 38 -30.84 30.69 13.24
C ILE A 38 -30.76 29.17 13.13
N GLY A 39 -29.60 28.62 12.77
CA GLY A 39 -29.41 27.16 12.72
C GLY A 39 -29.65 26.47 14.06
N ILE A 40 -29.12 27.02 15.16
CA ILE A 40 -29.33 26.47 16.51
C ILE A 40 -30.82 26.51 16.91
N VAL A 41 -31.53 27.61 16.64
CA VAL A 41 -32.97 27.71 16.94
C VAL A 41 -33.79 26.76 16.07
N ALA A 42 -33.47 26.63 14.78
CA ALA A 42 -34.15 25.70 13.87
C ALA A 42 -33.99 24.24 14.32
N SER A 43 -32.79 23.81 14.70
CA SER A 43 -32.55 22.47 15.24
C SER A 43 -33.29 22.24 16.57
N LEU A 44 -33.40 23.26 17.43
CA LEU A 44 -34.13 23.14 18.70
C LEU A 44 -35.65 23.00 18.47
N VAL A 45 -36.21 23.80 17.56
CA VAL A 45 -37.63 23.70 17.17
C VAL A 45 -37.93 22.36 16.51
N PHE A 46 -37.05 21.88 15.62
CA PHE A 46 -37.18 20.56 15.00
C PHE A 46 -37.15 19.43 16.03
N LEU A 47 -36.26 19.49 17.03
CA LEU A 47 -36.22 18.47 18.09
C LEU A 47 -37.50 18.47 18.93
N ILE A 48 -38.04 19.65 19.25
CA ILE A 48 -39.29 19.79 20.01
C ILE A 48 -40.48 19.27 19.22
N THR A 49 -40.61 19.61 17.92
CA THR A 49 -41.72 19.10 17.09
C THR A 49 -41.60 17.61 16.80
N PHE A 50 -40.39 17.08 16.65
CA PHE A 50 -40.15 15.64 16.48
C PHE A 50 -40.57 14.84 17.73
N VAL A 51 -40.23 15.32 18.93
CA VAL A 51 -40.64 14.70 20.19
C VAL A 51 -42.16 14.78 20.39
N THR A 52 -42.80 15.93 20.16
CA THR A 52 -44.26 16.04 20.34
C THR A 52 -45.05 15.21 19.33
N PHE A 53 -44.58 15.13 18.08
CA PHE A 53 -45.15 14.25 17.05
C PHE A 53 -45.09 12.78 17.45
N PHE A 54 -43.96 12.30 18.00
CA PHE A 54 -43.87 10.95 18.55
C PHE A 54 -44.80 10.71 19.74
N THR A 55 -44.90 11.66 20.68
CA THR A 55 -45.82 11.48 21.84
C THR A 55 -47.30 11.47 21.44
N LEU A 56 -47.68 12.08 20.32
CA LEU A 56 -49.04 12.07 19.78
C LEU A 56 -49.38 10.79 19.01
N ILE A 57 -48.41 10.18 18.33
CA ILE A 57 -48.63 8.95 17.55
C ILE A 57 -48.68 7.70 18.44
N PHE A 58 -47.96 7.69 19.56
CA PHE A 58 -47.86 6.53 20.46
C PHE A 58 -48.71 6.65 21.74
N SER A 59 -49.76 7.49 21.73
CA SER A 59 -50.73 7.60 22.83
C SER A 59 -52.13 7.11 22.43
N GLU A 60 -52.43 5.84 22.69
CA GLU A 60 -53.81 5.33 22.75
C GLU A 60 -54.17 4.82 24.16
N THR A 61 -55.35 5.22 24.63
CA THR A 61 -56.08 4.69 25.78
C THR A 61 -56.94 3.50 25.32
N GLY A 62 -57.26 2.45 26.09
CA GLY A 62 -57.39 2.27 27.54
C GLY A 62 -58.72 1.53 27.85
N VAL A 63 -59.02 1.23 29.13
CA VAL A 63 -60.32 0.68 29.66
C VAL A 63 -60.58 -0.83 29.37
N VAL A 64 -61.23 -1.67 30.21
CA VAL A 64 -61.29 -1.87 31.70
C VAL A 64 -61.99 -3.22 32.02
N ASN A 65 -62.01 -3.66 33.30
CA ASN A 65 -62.86 -4.70 33.94
C ASN A 65 -62.54 -6.21 33.67
N THR A 66 -62.72 -7.16 34.63
CA THR A 66 -63.31 -7.08 35.99
C THR A 66 -62.75 -8.13 36.99
N LYS A 67 -62.92 -7.84 38.31
CA LYS A 67 -63.08 -8.75 39.47
C LYS A 67 -61.88 -9.47 40.16
N ASN A 68 -61.54 -8.86 41.31
CA ASN A 68 -61.46 -9.44 42.67
C ASN A 68 -60.22 -10.23 43.18
N PRO A 69 -59.97 -10.24 44.52
CA PRO A 69 -58.60 -10.18 45.04
C PRO A 69 -58.26 -11.08 46.25
N GLU A 70 -56.96 -11.13 46.61
CA GLU A 70 -56.38 -11.32 47.95
C GLU A 70 -54.85 -11.05 47.83
N ASN A 71 -54.04 -10.70 48.84
CA ASN A 71 -54.17 -9.80 50.01
C ASN A 71 -52.73 -9.55 50.59
N LEU A 72 -52.57 -8.64 51.56
CA LEU A 72 -51.33 -8.33 52.34
C LEU A 72 -50.22 -7.58 51.53
N ASN A 73 -49.61 -6.43 51.92
CA ASN A 73 -49.18 -5.79 53.19
C ASN A 73 -48.00 -6.52 53.89
N LEU A 74 -46.96 -5.89 54.45
CA LEU A 74 -46.47 -4.49 54.61
C LEU A 74 -44.92 -4.57 54.87
N SER A 75 -44.03 -3.58 55.03
CA SER A 75 -44.03 -2.09 55.15
C SER A 75 -42.61 -1.54 54.82
N SER A 76 -42.41 -0.21 54.75
CA SER A 76 -41.10 0.47 54.65
C SER A 76 -40.60 1.04 56.00
N ASN A 77 -39.33 1.53 56.03
CA ASN A 77 -38.72 2.62 56.86
C ASN A 77 -37.28 2.26 57.36
N SER A 78 -36.32 3.17 57.63
CA SER A 78 -36.26 4.65 57.51
C SER A 78 -34.83 5.24 57.64
N THR A 79 -34.52 6.26 56.81
CA THR A 79 -33.77 7.52 57.10
C THR A 79 -32.28 7.52 57.51
N ALA A 80 -31.57 8.62 57.18
CA ALA A 80 -30.14 8.92 57.45
C ALA A 80 -29.87 9.48 58.87
N THR A 81 -28.63 9.85 59.27
CA THR A 81 -28.06 11.22 59.09
C THR A 81 -26.59 11.32 59.56
N TYR A 82 -25.73 12.02 58.79
CA TYR A 82 -24.41 12.67 59.06
C TYR A 82 -23.65 12.50 60.40
N LEU A 83 -22.31 12.33 60.33
CA LEU A 83 -21.34 13.41 60.68
C LEU A 83 -19.94 13.18 60.07
N GLU A 84 -19.09 14.22 60.04
CA GLU A 84 -17.69 14.19 59.58
C GLU A 84 -16.68 14.07 60.75
N THR A 85 -15.42 13.68 60.48
CA THR A 85 -14.22 14.50 60.82
C THR A 85 -12.88 13.90 60.33
N HIS A 86 -11.92 14.81 60.11
CA HIS A 86 -10.44 14.72 60.04
C HIS A 86 -9.68 13.44 60.47
N GLN A 87 -8.43 13.16 60.07
CA GLN A 87 -7.57 13.53 58.92
C GLN A 87 -6.23 12.74 59.05
N SER A 88 -5.47 12.58 57.96
CA SER A 88 -4.03 12.19 57.83
C SER A 88 -3.13 12.17 59.10
N THR A 89 -2.13 11.28 59.25
CA THR A 89 -0.89 11.21 58.42
C THR A 89 -0.01 9.96 58.70
N ASN A 90 0.83 9.56 57.72
CA ASN A 90 2.28 9.20 57.77
C ASN A 90 2.87 8.28 58.90
N MET A 91 3.94 7.48 58.73
CA MET A 91 4.78 7.02 57.59
C MET A 91 5.81 5.96 58.08
N ILE A 92 6.49 5.27 57.15
CA ILE A 92 7.91 4.82 57.24
C ILE A 92 8.30 3.55 58.07
N ASP A 93 9.24 2.78 57.48
CA ASP A 93 10.19 1.77 58.01
C ASP A 93 9.72 0.41 58.61
N SER A 94 10.47 -0.72 58.46
CA SER A 94 11.57 -1.05 57.50
C SER A 94 11.97 -2.56 57.46
N VAL A 95 12.75 -2.92 56.41
CA VAL A 95 13.96 -3.81 56.43
C VAL A 95 13.90 -5.36 56.44
N THR A 96 14.68 -5.97 55.51
CA THR A 96 15.19 -7.38 55.38
C THR A 96 14.20 -8.54 55.15
N LYS A 97 14.47 -9.50 54.24
CA LYS A 97 15.62 -10.44 54.22
C LYS A 97 15.98 -11.04 52.84
N ASN A 98 17.12 -11.75 52.82
CA ASN A 98 17.57 -12.72 51.80
C ASN A 98 16.68 -14.01 51.83
N SER A 99 16.80 -15.07 51.01
CA SER A 99 17.93 -15.55 50.18
C SER A 99 17.48 -16.54 49.07
N THR A 100 18.43 -16.89 48.20
CA THR A 100 18.52 -18.00 47.23
C THR A 100 17.71 -19.30 47.44
N GLU A 101 17.25 -19.84 46.30
CA GLU A 101 17.31 -21.26 45.84
C GLU A 101 17.24 -22.43 46.83
N THR A 102 16.35 -23.41 46.57
CA THR A 102 16.72 -24.74 46.01
C THR A 102 15.50 -25.59 45.63
N SER A 103 15.73 -26.67 44.88
CA SER A 103 14.71 -27.53 44.25
C SER A 103 14.39 -28.82 45.04
N PHE A 104 13.11 -29.20 45.11
CA PHE A 104 12.64 -30.60 45.17
C PHE A 104 11.18 -30.67 44.65
N GLY A 105 10.69 -31.76 44.03
CA GLY A 105 11.42 -32.96 43.60
C GLY A 105 10.73 -34.31 43.79
N THR A 106 9.40 -34.43 43.68
CA THR A 106 8.69 -35.70 43.98
C THR A 106 7.63 -36.07 42.92
N ARG A 107 7.61 -37.34 42.49
CA ARG A 107 6.56 -37.96 41.66
C ARG A 107 5.51 -38.65 42.54
N ILE A 108 4.22 -38.60 42.17
CA ILE A 108 3.20 -39.63 42.47
C ILE A 108 2.36 -39.87 41.19
N SER A 109 1.70 -41.03 41.08
CA SER A 109 1.23 -41.65 39.83
C SER A 109 -0.28 -41.58 39.54
N LEU A 110 -0.60 -41.76 38.25
CA LEU A 110 -1.76 -42.43 37.62
C LEU A 110 -2.37 -43.59 38.44
N PRO A 111 -3.66 -44.02 38.23
CA PRO A 111 -4.16 -44.44 36.89
C PRO A 111 -5.68 -44.39 36.52
N THR A 112 -5.94 -44.47 35.19
CA THR A 112 -7.15 -45.05 34.50
C THR A 112 -8.54 -44.43 34.75
N THR A 113 -9.59 -44.60 33.93
CA THR A 113 -9.97 -45.54 32.83
C THR A 113 -10.72 -44.84 31.67
N ASN A 114 -10.73 -45.43 30.46
CA ASN A 114 -11.80 -45.64 29.43
C ASN A 114 -12.89 -44.54 29.14
N GLU A 115 -13.58 -44.45 27.99
CA GLU A 115 -13.77 -45.40 26.85
C GLU A 115 -14.06 -44.68 25.50
N LEU A 116 -14.31 -45.45 24.43
CA LEU A 116 -14.60 -45.00 23.04
C LEU A 116 -16.01 -45.44 22.61
N PRO A 117 -16.76 -44.66 21.81
CA PRO A 117 -16.91 -44.97 20.37
C PRO A 117 -17.09 -43.70 19.47
N GLY A 118 -17.10 -43.75 18.13
CA GLY A 118 -16.80 -44.86 17.21
C GLY A 118 -17.48 -44.73 15.83
N ALA A 119 -16.68 -44.72 14.75
CA ALA A 119 -17.08 -44.80 13.32
C ALA A 119 -17.89 -43.59 12.74
N SER A 120 -17.95 -43.33 11.42
CA SER A 120 -17.46 -44.06 10.22
C SER A 120 -16.82 -43.11 9.20
N LEU A 121 -15.92 -43.64 8.35
CA LEU A 121 -15.45 -42.97 7.13
C LEU A 121 -16.45 -43.16 5.97
N LEU A 122 -16.42 -42.25 4.98
CA LEU A 122 -16.84 -42.55 3.61
C LEU A 122 -15.90 -41.84 2.63
N LEU A 123 -15.01 -42.60 1.99
CA LEU A 123 -14.04 -42.11 1.00
C LEU A 123 -14.67 -42.07 -0.40
N LEU A 124 -14.55 -40.94 -1.08
CA LEU A 124 -14.78 -40.80 -2.52
C LEU A 124 -13.51 -40.26 -3.18
N ALA A 125 -12.85 -41.12 -3.97
CA ALA A 125 -11.60 -40.80 -4.64
C ALA A 125 -11.84 -40.26 -6.07
N PRO A 126 -11.28 -39.11 -6.46
CA PRO A 126 -11.22 -38.69 -7.86
C PRO A 126 -10.26 -39.58 -8.65
N LYS A 127 -10.68 -40.07 -9.82
CA LYS A 127 -9.80 -40.79 -10.76
C LYS A 127 -8.85 -39.82 -11.44
N MET A 128 -7.59 -40.21 -11.60
CA MET A 128 -6.71 -39.56 -12.58
C MET A 128 -7.09 -40.01 -14.00
N PRO A 129 -7.04 -39.14 -15.01
CA PRO A 129 -7.08 -39.56 -16.41
C PRO A 129 -5.73 -40.15 -16.82
N ASN A 130 -5.74 -41.33 -17.44
CA ASN A 130 -4.62 -41.77 -18.26
C ASN A 130 -4.60 -40.94 -19.54
N VAL A 131 -3.39 -40.59 -20.03
CA VAL A 131 -3.18 -40.23 -21.43
C VAL A 131 -2.39 -41.37 -22.07
N SER A 132 -2.95 -41.95 -23.12
CA SER A 132 -2.38 -43.06 -23.88
C SER A 132 -1.55 -42.54 -25.06
N ASN A 133 -0.33 -43.06 -25.24
CA ASN A 133 0.43 -42.93 -26.48
C ASN A 133 -0.03 -44.00 -27.48
N GLU A 134 -0.59 -43.58 -28.62
CA GLU A 134 -0.82 -44.32 -29.88
C GLU A 134 -1.28 -43.24 -30.89
N ASN A 135 -0.87 -43.18 -32.16
CA ASN A 135 0.15 -43.89 -32.94
C ASN A 135 0.79 -42.90 -33.93
N ASP A 136 2.04 -43.14 -34.32
CA ASP A 136 2.64 -42.52 -35.51
C ASP A 136 3.57 -43.52 -36.21
N GLU A 137 3.00 -44.32 -37.13
CA GLU A 137 3.78 -45.16 -38.03
C GLU A 137 4.01 -44.43 -39.35
N ASN A 138 5.29 -44.22 -39.70
CA ASN A 138 5.78 -44.69 -41.00
C ASN A 138 7.29 -44.88 -41.00
N ILE A 139 7.73 -45.96 -41.65
CA ILE A 139 9.12 -46.43 -41.67
C ILE A 139 9.70 -46.21 -43.06
N ASN A 140 10.94 -45.71 -43.15
CA ASN A 140 11.92 -46.22 -44.12
C ASN A 140 13.37 -45.78 -43.81
N ASN A 141 14.26 -46.77 -43.74
CA ASN A 141 15.65 -46.84 -44.23
C ASN A 141 16.52 -45.56 -44.37
N SER A 142 17.82 -45.60 -44.03
CA SER A 142 18.66 -46.73 -43.58
C SER A 142 20.01 -46.30 -42.97
N GLN A 143 20.49 -47.15 -42.05
CA GLN A 143 21.88 -47.46 -41.60
C GLN A 143 23.10 -46.64 -42.06
N SER A 144 24.14 -46.72 -41.19
CA SER A 144 25.59 -46.60 -41.44
C SER A 144 26.18 -45.20 -41.64
N GLU A 145 27.38 -44.88 -41.15
CA GLU A 145 28.13 -45.37 -39.97
C GLU A 145 29.33 -44.43 -39.71
N GLN A 146 29.90 -44.49 -38.50
CA GLN A 146 31.23 -43.97 -38.13
C GLN A 146 31.43 -42.43 -38.27
N ASN A 147 32.47 -41.82 -37.72
CA ASN A 147 33.03 -41.77 -36.37
C ASN A 147 34.17 -40.72 -36.45
N GLU A 148 34.36 -39.91 -35.42
CA GLU A 148 35.64 -39.19 -35.09
C GLU A 148 36.20 -38.16 -36.09
N GLY A 149 36.86 -37.10 -35.59
CA GLY A 149 37.44 -36.03 -36.45
C GLY A 149 37.67 -34.65 -35.83
N GLN A 150 38.04 -34.57 -34.54
CA GLN A 150 38.51 -33.33 -33.90
C GLN A 150 40.02 -33.07 -34.23
N PRO A 151 40.61 -31.90 -33.92
CA PRO A 151 40.41 -30.57 -34.52
C PRO A 151 41.75 -30.00 -35.09
N ASN A 152 41.79 -28.74 -35.58
CA ASN A 152 42.68 -27.67 -35.05
C ASN A 152 42.79 -26.37 -35.90
N GLU A 153 42.89 -25.26 -35.16
CA GLU A 153 43.82 -24.12 -35.30
C GLU A 153 44.17 -23.55 -36.71
N GLY A 154 43.52 -22.42 -37.04
CA GLY A 154 44.14 -21.11 -36.79
C GLY A 154 45.18 -20.52 -37.77
N LYS A 155 45.01 -19.22 -38.09
CA LYS A 155 46.12 -18.28 -38.33
C LYS A 155 45.68 -16.82 -38.14
N GLN A 156 46.62 -15.99 -37.69
CA GLN A 156 46.48 -14.53 -37.53
C GLN A 156 47.16 -13.78 -38.69
N SER A 157 47.14 -12.44 -38.60
CA SER A 157 47.97 -11.44 -39.32
C SER A 157 47.57 -11.09 -40.78
N SER A 158 47.89 -9.89 -41.30
CA SER A 158 47.58 -8.50 -40.85
C SER A 158 48.15 -7.49 -41.89
N PHE A 159 47.88 -6.18 -41.70
CA PHE A 159 48.45 -5.00 -42.41
C PHE A 159 47.98 -4.69 -43.86
N ASN A 160 47.29 -3.54 -44.00
CA ASN A 160 47.75 -2.27 -44.63
C ASN A 160 48.39 -2.27 -46.05
N THR A 161 48.20 -1.28 -46.94
CA THR A 161 47.47 0.03 -46.90
C THR A 161 47.37 0.64 -48.33
N GLU A 162 46.44 1.58 -48.57
CA GLU A 162 46.34 2.52 -49.74
C GLU A 162 45.95 1.92 -51.14
N GLN A 163 45.39 2.67 -52.13
CA GLN A 163 45.41 4.13 -52.37
C GLN A 163 44.22 4.69 -53.23
N THR A 164 43.49 5.69 -52.72
CA THR A 164 42.91 6.90 -53.41
C THR A 164 41.85 6.89 -54.56
N ASN A 165 41.10 8.02 -54.62
CA ASN A 165 40.43 8.70 -55.75
C ASN A 165 38.98 8.32 -56.18
N LEU A 166 38.05 9.25 -56.47
CA LEU A 166 37.94 10.71 -56.15
C LEU A 166 36.51 11.26 -56.48
N LYS A 167 36.15 12.43 -55.89
CA LYS A 167 34.99 13.34 -56.16
C LYS A 167 33.59 12.87 -55.71
N GLY A 168 32.77 13.69 -55.01
CA GLY A 168 33.08 14.97 -54.33
C GLY A 168 31.86 15.86 -54.03
N THR A 169 32.02 16.80 -53.08
CA THR A 169 31.27 18.09 -52.87
C THR A 169 29.74 18.02 -52.60
N GLN A 170 29.07 18.88 -51.80
CA GLN A 170 29.36 19.99 -50.85
C GLN A 170 28.01 20.31 -50.13
N GLU A 171 27.85 21.01 -49.00
CA GLU A 171 28.71 21.59 -47.94
C GLU A 171 27.79 21.95 -46.73
N ILE A 172 28.32 22.09 -45.50
CA ILE A 172 27.80 23.03 -44.46
C ILE A 172 28.94 23.36 -43.47
N ASN A 173 29.05 24.63 -43.09
CA ASN A 173 30.19 25.15 -42.31
C ASN A 173 29.97 25.13 -40.78
N VAL A 174 31.07 24.97 -40.05
CA VAL A 174 31.18 25.25 -38.62
C VAL A 174 31.82 26.63 -38.44
N ILE A 175 31.24 27.46 -37.57
CA ILE A 175 31.95 28.58 -36.96
C ILE A 175 31.74 28.47 -35.44
N ALA A 176 32.84 28.53 -34.69
CA ALA A 176 32.84 28.60 -33.24
C ALA A 176 33.61 29.85 -32.81
N THR A 177 33.10 30.54 -31.79
CA THR A 177 33.79 31.61 -31.07
C THR A 177 33.44 31.50 -29.59
N GLU A 178 34.46 31.56 -28.73
CA GLU A 178 34.35 31.45 -27.29
C GLU A 178 33.86 32.77 -26.67
N ALA A 179 33.15 32.72 -25.54
CA ALA A 179 33.45 33.55 -24.35
C ALA A 179 32.49 33.32 -23.16
N GLU A 180 33.10 33.27 -21.98
CA GLU A 180 32.57 33.61 -20.65
C GLU A 180 31.39 32.84 -20.03
N SER A 181 31.40 32.83 -18.70
CA SER A 181 30.48 32.10 -17.84
C SER A 181 29.51 33.02 -17.10
N LYS A 182 28.31 32.50 -16.83
CA LYS A 182 27.52 32.85 -15.64
C LYS A 182 26.65 31.68 -15.24
N LYS A 183 26.78 31.24 -13.99
CA LYS A 183 25.75 30.42 -13.34
C LYS A 183 24.48 31.26 -13.22
N GLN A 184 23.34 30.67 -13.56
CA GLN A 184 22.04 31.18 -13.13
C GLN A 184 21.11 29.99 -12.91
N ASP A 185 20.69 29.80 -11.67
CA ASP A 185 19.79 28.71 -11.30
C ASP A 185 18.45 28.89 -12.03
N GLN A 186 17.96 27.82 -12.65
CA GLN A 186 16.62 27.78 -13.25
C GLN A 186 15.76 26.79 -12.47
N ASP A 187 14.85 27.32 -11.66
CA ASP A 187 13.70 26.56 -11.16
C ASP A 187 12.90 26.05 -12.36
N VAL A 188 12.91 24.73 -12.58
CA VAL A 188 12.10 24.10 -13.62
C VAL A 188 10.67 23.97 -13.09
N ASP A 189 9.84 24.97 -13.40
CA ASP A 189 8.40 25.00 -13.12
C ASP A 189 7.67 23.95 -13.98
N ILE A 190 7.66 22.68 -13.53
CA ILE A 190 7.04 21.55 -14.24
C ILE A 190 5.50 21.68 -14.19
N LYS A 191 4.95 22.53 -15.06
CA LYS A 191 3.53 22.54 -15.41
C LYS A 191 3.23 21.45 -16.42
N THR A 192 2.56 20.39 -15.94
CA THR A 192 1.95 19.39 -16.83
C THR A 192 0.52 19.81 -17.16
N ASP A 193 0.35 20.56 -18.25
CA ASP A 193 -0.97 20.85 -18.81
C ASP A 193 -1.55 19.56 -19.45
N ILE A 194 -2.45 18.90 -18.74
CA ILE A 194 -3.18 17.71 -19.22
C ILE A 194 -4.45 18.19 -19.94
N THR A 195 -4.47 18.08 -21.27
CA THR A 195 -5.63 18.47 -22.08
C THR A 195 -6.70 17.37 -22.04
N PHE A 196 -7.78 17.60 -21.28
CA PHE A 196 -8.80 16.58 -21.03
C PHE A 196 -9.68 16.29 -22.25
N SER A 197 -9.81 15.01 -22.61
CA SER A 197 -10.86 14.49 -23.49
C SER A 197 -12.07 14.09 -22.63
N PRO A 198 -13.33 14.23 -23.10
CA PRO A 198 -14.50 13.78 -22.33
C PRO A 198 -14.38 12.30 -21.95
N SER A 199 -14.54 12.01 -20.65
CA SER A 199 -14.24 10.69 -20.09
C SER A 199 -15.24 9.63 -20.56
N LYS A 200 -14.72 8.49 -21.06
CA LYS A 200 -15.51 7.26 -21.24
C LYS A 200 -15.87 6.59 -19.90
N TYR A 201 -15.21 7.01 -18.82
CA TYR A 201 -15.13 6.34 -17.55
C TYR A 201 -15.86 7.13 -16.46
N HIS A 202 -16.70 6.44 -15.70
CA HIS A 202 -17.57 7.03 -14.70
C HIS A 202 -17.55 6.21 -13.40
N TYR A 203 -18.08 6.77 -12.33
CA TYR A 203 -18.18 6.19 -11.00
C TYR A 203 -19.59 6.35 -10.45
N ILE A 204 -20.03 5.36 -9.67
CA ILE A 204 -21.34 5.36 -9.02
C ILE A 204 -21.32 6.27 -7.78
N ILE A 205 -22.02 7.40 -7.84
CA ILE A 205 -22.03 8.43 -6.76
C ILE A 205 -23.06 8.15 -5.64
N ALA A 206 -23.68 6.97 -5.62
CA ALA A 206 -24.75 6.64 -4.69
C ALA A 206 -24.67 5.18 -4.19
N TYR A 207 -25.27 4.90 -3.03
CA TYR A 207 -25.24 3.57 -2.43
C TYR A 207 -26.30 2.65 -3.03
N ASN A 208 -25.90 1.40 -3.33
CA ASN A 208 -26.77 0.30 -3.76
C ASN A 208 -27.64 0.64 -4.99
N ILE A 209 -27.01 1.13 -6.06
CA ILE A 209 -27.68 1.46 -7.31
C ILE A 209 -28.03 0.20 -8.10
N SER A 210 -29.32 -0.03 -8.30
CA SER A 210 -29.86 -1.07 -9.18
C SER A 210 -29.30 -0.95 -10.59
N VAL A 211 -28.82 -2.06 -11.14
CA VAL A 211 -28.57 -2.25 -12.57
C VAL A 211 -29.78 -2.94 -13.16
N PHE A 212 -30.34 -2.37 -14.23
CA PHE A 212 -31.50 -2.91 -14.94
C PHE A 212 -31.07 -3.66 -16.21
N ASP A 213 -31.83 -4.68 -16.63
CA ASP A 213 -31.63 -5.29 -17.95
C ASP A 213 -31.95 -4.35 -19.11
N SER A 214 -32.90 -3.44 -18.88
CA SER A 214 -33.44 -2.49 -19.85
C SER A 214 -34.05 -1.27 -19.11
N PRO A 215 -34.03 -0.06 -19.71
CA PRO A 215 -34.69 1.11 -19.13
C PRO A 215 -36.22 0.98 -19.09
N GLU A 216 -36.78 0.15 -19.96
CA GLU A 216 -38.23 0.04 -20.17
C GLU A 216 -38.93 -0.94 -19.21
N ASN A 217 -38.27 -2.06 -18.84
CA ASN A 217 -38.82 -3.04 -17.90
C ASN A 217 -38.39 -2.81 -16.44
N GLU A 218 -37.37 -1.97 -16.19
CA GLU A 218 -36.74 -1.71 -14.88
C GLU A 218 -36.44 -2.97 -14.02
N LYS A 219 -36.23 -4.12 -14.67
CA LYS A 219 -35.93 -5.38 -13.99
C LYS A 219 -34.48 -5.41 -13.52
N VAL A 220 -34.30 -5.41 -12.19
CA VAL A 220 -32.99 -5.43 -11.55
C VAL A 220 -32.26 -6.74 -11.81
N ILE A 221 -31.01 -6.66 -12.28
CA ILE A 221 -30.11 -7.80 -12.57
C ILE A 221 -28.80 -7.78 -11.78
N ASP A 222 -28.45 -6.65 -11.18
CA ASP A 222 -27.32 -6.51 -10.24
C ASP A 222 -27.49 -5.22 -9.40
N THR A 223 -26.59 -4.98 -8.44
CA THR A 223 -26.58 -3.78 -7.61
C THR A 223 -25.15 -3.25 -7.43
N LEU A 224 -24.85 -2.08 -7.99
CA LEU A 224 -23.55 -1.43 -7.84
C LEU A 224 -23.45 -0.67 -6.52
N LYS A 225 -22.25 -0.58 -5.98
CA LYS A 225 -21.96 0.17 -4.75
C LYS A 225 -21.48 1.58 -5.06
N TYR A 226 -21.56 2.45 -4.05
CA TYR A 226 -20.84 3.72 -4.04
C TYR A 226 -19.37 3.54 -4.42
N ALA A 227 -18.81 4.46 -5.20
CA ALA A 227 -17.47 4.40 -5.80
C ALA A 227 -17.23 3.28 -6.84
N THR A 228 -18.23 2.46 -7.21
CA THR A 228 -18.04 1.44 -8.27
C THR A 228 -17.70 2.11 -9.59
N TYR A 229 -16.55 1.75 -10.16
CA TYR A 229 -16.11 2.16 -11.50
C TYR A 229 -16.96 1.49 -12.59
N VAL A 230 -17.31 2.27 -13.61
CA VAL A 230 -18.01 1.80 -14.80
C VAL A 230 -17.47 2.45 -16.08
N GLU A 231 -17.46 1.70 -17.17
CA GLU A 231 -17.32 2.23 -18.53
C GLU A 231 -18.72 2.58 -19.06
N LYS A 232 -18.95 3.84 -19.46
CA LYS A 232 -20.19 4.25 -20.13
C LYS A 232 -20.12 3.85 -21.60
N ILE A 233 -21.09 3.05 -22.04
CA ILE A 233 -21.14 2.48 -23.39
C ILE A 233 -22.12 3.24 -24.29
N ASP A 234 -23.26 3.63 -23.73
CA ASP A 234 -24.43 4.16 -24.45
C ASP A 234 -25.32 5.00 -23.50
N GLU A 235 -26.28 5.77 -24.03
CA GLU A 235 -27.23 6.54 -23.23
C GLU A 235 -28.57 6.74 -23.95
N VAL A 236 -29.67 6.60 -23.21
CA VAL A 236 -31.04 6.80 -23.72
C VAL A 236 -31.92 7.51 -22.68
N THR A 237 -32.88 8.31 -23.13
CA THR A 237 -33.91 8.91 -22.28
C THR A 237 -35.20 8.09 -22.38
N TYR A 238 -35.72 7.60 -21.25
CA TYR A 238 -37.01 6.91 -21.17
C TYR A 238 -37.83 7.51 -20.03
N ASN A 239 -39.11 7.84 -20.27
CA ASN A 239 -40.00 8.50 -19.31
C ASN A 239 -39.37 9.73 -18.61
N ASN A 240 -38.70 10.59 -19.39
CA ASN A 240 -37.96 11.78 -18.93
C ASN A 240 -36.79 11.49 -17.96
N ILE A 241 -36.33 10.25 -17.85
CA ILE A 241 -35.17 9.83 -17.06
C ILE A 241 -34.07 9.39 -18.04
N ASN A 242 -32.86 9.91 -17.87
CA ASN A 242 -31.70 9.43 -18.62
C ASN A 242 -31.14 8.17 -17.96
N PHE A 243 -30.90 7.14 -18.77
CA PHE A 243 -30.21 5.91 -18.39
C PHE A 243 -28.95 5.77 -19.25
N SER A 244 -27.81 5.52 -18.60
CA SER A 244 -26.57 5.14 -19.28
C SER A 244 -26.43 3.63 -19.25
N LYS A 245 -26.09 3.03 -20.40
CA LYS A 245 -25.62 1.64 -20.45
C LYS A 245 -24.19 1.61 -19.94
N VAL A 246 -23.93 0.75 -18.97
CA VAL A 246 -22.66 0.66 -18.26
C VAL A 246 -22.08 -0.74 -18.33
N ARG A 247 -20.77 -0.83 -18.49
CA ARG A 247 -19.98 -2.05 -18.32
C ARG A 247 -19.18 -1.96 -17.03
N TYR A 248 -19.18 -3.02 -16.23
CA TYR A 248 -18.56 -3.03 -14.90
C TYR A 248 -17.94 -4.39 -14.57
N ASN A 249 -16.93 -4.38 -13.70
CA ASN A 249 -16.27 -5.59 -13.22
C ASN A 249 -17.06 -6.24 -12.08
N THR A 250 -17.23 -7.56 -12.15
CA THR A 250 -17.70 -8.39 -11.03
C THR A 250 -16.67 -9.49 -10.74
N PRO A 251 -16.74 -10.17 -9.58
CA PRO A 251 -15.90 -11.34 -9.29
C PRO A 251 -16.00 -12.47 -10.34
N ASN A 252 -17.08 -12.49 -11.13
CA ASN A 252 -17.34 -13.49 -12.18
C ASN A 252 -17.04 -12.95 -13.60
N GLY A 253 -16.33 -11.82 -13.71
CA GLY A 253 -16.01 -11.15 -14.98
C GLY A 253 -16.84 -9.90 -15.25
N LEU A 254 -16.74 -9.39 -16.49
CA LEU A 254 -17.46 -8.20 -16.94
C LEU A 254 -18.96 -8.46 -17.07
N LYS A 255 -19.78 -7.51 -16.60
CA LYS A 255 -21.22 -7.43 -16.88
C LYS A 255 -21.57 -6.12 -17.57
N GLU A 256 -22.74 -6.10 -18.21
CA GLU A 256 -23.38 -4.89 -18.72
C GLU A 256 -24.80 -4.75 -18.16
N GLY A 257 -25.32 -3.53 -18.17
CA GLY A 257 -26.72 -3.22 -17.88
C GLY A 257 -26.96 -1.71 -17.86
N TRP A 258 -28.14 -1.28 -17.43
CA TRP A 258 -28.52 0.13 -17.42
C TRP A 258 -28.57 0.68 -16.00
N VAL A 259 -28.05 1.89 -15.80
CA VAL A 259 -28.19 2.68 -14.56
C VAL A 259 -28.68 4.08 -14.90
N ARG A 260 -29.40 4.72 -14.00
CA ARG A 260 -29.86 6.11 -14.20
C ARG A 260 -28.64 7.04 -14.22
N SER A 261 -28.49 7.84 -15.28
CA SER A 261 -27.29 8.66 -15.52
C SER A 261 -27.00 9.67 -14.40
N SER A 262 -28.02 10.07 -13.65
CA SER A 262 -27.91 10.92 -12.45
C SER A 262 -27.10 10.29 -11.31
N PHE A 263 -26.77 9.01 -11.38
CA PHE A 263 -25.90 8.32 -10.42
C PHE A 263 -24.49 8.07 -10.94
N LEU A 264 -24.13 8.63 -12.12
CA LEU A 264 -22.78 8.60 -12.66
C LEU A 264 -22.10 9.97 -12.48
N SER A 265 -20.83 9.96 -12.09
CA SER A 265 -19.91 11.08 -12.31
C SER A 265 -18.69 10.57 -13.06
N ASP A 266 -18.16 11.37 -13.97
CA ASP A 266 -16.85 11.19 -14.60
C ASP A 266 -15.67 11.28 -13.61
N SER A 267 -15.93 11.59 -12.34
CA SER A 267 -14.91 12.00 -11.38
C SER A 267 -15.15 11.47 -9.96
N LEU A 268 -14.15 10.75 -9.41
CA LEU A 268 -14.10 10.38 -8.00
C LEU A 268 -14.05 11.59 -7.05
N LYS A 269 -13.74 12.81 -7.53
CA LYS A 269 -13.74 14.05 -6.72
C LYS A 269 -15.07 14.27 -5.97
N THR A 270 -16.19 13.88 -6.57
CA THR A 270 -17.54 13.98 -5.96
C THR A 270 -17.81 12.93 -4.87
N ILE A 271 -16.96 11.90 -4.79
CA ILE A 271 -17.16 10.67 -4.01
C ILE A 271 -16.19 10.60 -2.82
N THR A 272 -14.92 10.98 -3.04
CA THR A 272 -13.83 10.80 -2.06
C THR A 272 -13.76 11.93 -1.01
N GLY A 273 -14.26 13.12 -1.33
CA GLY A 273 -14.17 14.31 -0.48
C GLY A 273 -13.01 15.24 -0.84
N GLU A 274 -13.07 16.48 -0.34
CA GLU A 274 -12.23 17.61 -0.81
C GLU A 274 -10.72 17.35 -0.73
N GLU A 275 -10.27 16.62 0.29
CA GLU A 275 -8.86 16.27 0.56
C GLU A 275 -8.25 15.25 -0.42
N TYR A 276 -9.07 14.70 -1.32
CA TYR A 276 -8.68 13.78 -2.39
C TYR A 276 -8.98 14.34 -3.79
N ASN A 277 -9.39 15.61 -3.88
CA ASN A 277 -9.78 16.23 -5.15
C ASN A 277 -8.69 16.14 -6.23
N GLU A 278 -7.41 16.18 -5.89
CA GLU A 278 -6.32 16.19 -6.88
C GLU A 278 -5.67 14.82 -7.14
N LEU A 279 -6.37 13.74 -6.78
CA LEU A 279 -6.02 12.38 -7.20
C LEU A 279 -6.39 12.09 -8.66
N VAL A 280 -5.50 11.36 -9.35
CA VAL A 280 -5.62 10.96 -10.76
C VAL A 280 -6.07 9.50 -10.86
N PHE A 281 -7.26 9.28 -11.44
CA PHE A 281 -7.84 7.95 -11.64
C PHE A 281 -7.96 7.55 -13.13
N GLU A 282 -7.20 8.24 -13.99
CA GLU A 282 -7.02 7.89 -15.40
C GLU A 282 -6.33 6.51 -15.51
N PRO A 283 -6.68 5.64 -16.48
CA PRO A 283 -6.08 4.31 -16.59
C PRO A 283 -4.58 4.35 -16.92
N PHE A 284 -3.75 3.59 -16.19
CA PHE A 284 -2.32 3.43 -16.48
C PHE A 284 -2.03 2.07 -17.15
N LYS A 285 -1.20 2.08 -18.19
CA LYS A 285 -0.68 0.86 -18.83
C LYS A 285 0.06 -0.01 -17.80
N LYS A 286 -0.44 -1.23 -17.59
CA LYS A 286 0.19 -2.22 -16.72
C LYS A 286 1.26 -3.02 -17.46
N ILE A 287 2.36 -3.31 -16.76
CA ILE A 287 3.49 -4.13 -17.19
C ILE A 287 3.50 -5.37 -16.29
N ARG A 288 3.52 -6.57 -16.90
CA ARG A 288 3.56 -7.83 -16.14
C ARG A 288 5.02 -8.24 -15.88
N ALA A 289 5.23 -8.94 -14.77
CA ALA A 289 6.47 -9.69 -14.53
C ALA A 289 6.78 -10.65 -15.69
N ARG A 290 8.07 -10.94 -15.93
CA ARG A 290 8.49 -11.95 -16.92
C ARG A 290 8.23 -13.41 -16.50
N ILE A 291 7.71 -13.62 -15.30
CA ILE A 291 7.26 -14.91 -14.78
C ILE A 291 5.89 -14.75 -14.11
N ASP A 292 5.05 -15.78 -14.21
CA ASP A 292 3.85 -15.92 -13.37
C ASP A 292 4.19 -16.62 -12.04
N ASP A 293 3.25 -16.60 -11.10
CA ASP A 293 3.33 -17.23 -9.78
C ASP A 293 4.66 -16.94 -9.05
N VAL A 294 4.98 -15.65 -8.91
CA VAL A 294 6.09 -15.13 -8.10
C VAL A 294 5.94 -15.57 -6.64
N ARG A 295 6.96 -16.26 -6.14
CA ARG A 295 7.12 -16.74 -4.76
C ARG A 295 8.44 -16.19 -4.26
N GLY A 296 8.37 -14.99 -3.68
CA GLY A 296 9.54 -14.22 -3.26
C GLY A 296 9.99 -14.51 -1.84
N ILE A 297 11.29 -14.33 -1.57
CA ILE A 297 11.81 -14.10 -0.22
C ILE A 297 12.48 -12.73 -0.13
N TYR A 298 12.31 -12.03 0.99
CA TYR A 298 13.09 -10.84 1.31
C TYR A 298 14.54 -11.20 1.66
N LEU A 299 15.50 -10.46 1.11
CA LEU A 299 16.94 -10.52 1.41
C LEU A 299 17.46 -9.12 1.73
N THR A 300 17.97 -8.93 2.95
CA THR A 300 18.69 -7.70 3.31
C THR A 300 19.97 -7.54 2.50
N ARG A 301 20.49 -6.30 2.36
CA ARG A 301 21.83 -6.06 1.77
C ARG A 301 22.90 -6.94 2.40
N THR A 302 22.83 -7.13 3.73
CA THR A 302 23.73 -7.98 4.50
C THR A 302 23.59 -9.48 4.15
N SER A 303 22.38 -9.96 3.86
CA SER A 303 22.16 -11.32 3.35
C SER A 303 22.58 -11.51 1.89
N PHE A 304 22.65 -10.44 1.11
CA PHE A 304 23.13 -10.42 -0.27
C PHE A 304 24.61 -10.01 -0.41
N SER A 305 25.35 -9.89 0.70
CA SER A 305 26.63 -9.15 0.75
C SER A 305 27.87 -9.85 0.18
N ASN A 306 27.76 -11.09 -0.31
CA ASN A 306 28.81 -11.78 -1.07
C ASN A 306 28.25 -12.99 -1.84
N VAL A 307 29.02 -13.45 -2.83
CA VAL A 307 28.68 -14.59 -3.70
C VAL A 307 28.39 -15.86 -2.89
N GLN A 308 29.09 -16.12 -1.79
CA GLN A 308 28.89 -17.33 -0.97
C GLN A 308 27.54 -17.33 -0.22
N LYS A 309 27.02 -16.16 0.17
CA LYS A 309 25.65 -16.03 0.69
C LYS A 309 24.62 -16.16 -0.44
N ILE A 310 24.86 -15.52 -1.57
CA ILE A 310 23.98 -15.56 -2.75
C ILE A 310 23.81 -17.01 -3.24
N HIS A 311 24.89 -17.79 -3.32
CA HIS A 311 24.83 -19.22 -3.66
C HIS A 311 23.92 -20.01 -2.71
N ARG A 312 23.98 -19.76 -1.40
CA ARG A 312 23.10 -20.41 -0.41
C ARG A 312 21.63 -20.05 -0.60
N TRP A 313 21.32 -18.84 -1.07
CA TRP A 313 19.95 -18.47 -1.44
C TRP A 313 19.49 -19.18 -2.72
N VAL A 314 20.38 -19.38 -3.70
CA VAL A 314 20.09 -20.19 -4.91
C VAL A 314 19.87 -21.67 -4.55
N GLU A 315 20.69 -22.23 -3.67
CA GLU A 315 20.51 -23.59 -3.12
C GLU A 315 19.18 -23.70 -2.35
N PHE A 316 18.86 -22.71 -1.52
CA PHE A 316 17.58 -22.64 -0.82
C PHE A 316 16.41 -22.62 -1.81
N ALA A 317 16.44 -21.72 -2.81
CA ALA A 317 15.40 -21.57 -3.82
C ALA A 317 15.14 -22.87 -4.61
N LYS A 318 16.21 -23.49 -5.13
CA LYS A 318 16.17 -24.79 -5.82
C LYS A 318 15.56 -25.91 -4.96
N SER A 319 15.65 -25.80 -3.63
CA SER A 319 15.08 -26.78 -2.69
C SER A 319 13.70 -26.42 -2.11
N THR A 320 13.13 -25.26 -2.44
CA THR A 320 11.90 -24.72 -1.80
C THR A 320 10.88 -24.14 -2.79
N ASN A 321 11.14 -24.19 -4.10
CA ASN A 321 10.30 -23.62 -5.18
C ASN A 321 10.03 -22.10 -5.10
N ILE A 322 10.75 -21.38 -4.24
CA ILE A 322 10.99 -19.94 -4.36
C ILE A 322 11.65 -19.69 -5.72
N ASN A 323 11.12 -18.71 -6.46
CA ASN A 323 11.60 -18.32 -7.80
C ASN A 323 11.98 -16.83 -7.87
N ALA A 324 11.83 -16.07 -6.79
CA ALA A 324 12.18 -14.66 -6.75
C ALA A 324 12.93 -14.25 -5.47
N PHE A 325 13.84 -13.29 -5.62
CA PHE A 325 14.45 -12.58 -4.49
C PHE A 325 14.05 -11.11 -4.53
N VAL A 326 13.49 -10.62 -3.43
CA VAL A 326 13.34 -9.19 -3.16
C VAL A 326 14.59 -8.75 -2.42
N VAL A 327 15.45 -7.99 -3.10
CA VAL A 327 16.76 -7.59 -2.58
C VAL A 327 16.75 -6.10 -2.32
N ASP A 328 17.19 -5.70 -1.12
CA ASP A 328 17.46 -4.29 -0.83
C ASP A 328 18.49 -3.71 -1.81
N VAL A 329 18.08 -2.78 -2.66
CA VAL A 329 19.00 -1.90 -3.40
C VAL A 329 19.28 -0.63 -2.58
N LYS A 330 18.28 -0.11 -1.86
CA LYS A 330 18.45 0.88 -0.78
C LYS A 330 17.70 0.43 0.47
N ASP A 331 18.44 0.20 1.56
CA ASP A 331 17.89 -0.28 2.84
C ASP A 331 17.22 0.81 3.68
N ASP A 332 16.70 0.45 4.87
CA ASP A 332 15.97 1.38 5.75
C ASP A 332 16.85 2.22 6.69
N ASP A 333 18.18 2.09 6.57
CA ASP A 333 19.16 3.11 6.97
C ASP A 333 19.48 4.09 5.82
N GLY A 334 19.01 3.81 4.59
CA GLY A 334 19.22 4.62 3.38
C GLY A 334 20.49 4.27 2.59
N LEU A 335 21.10 3.11 2.82
CA LEU A 335 22.41 2.73 2.26
C LEU A 335 22.27 1.89 0.98
N MET A 336 23.16 2.11 0.01
CA MET A 336 23.13 1.52 -1.33
C MET A 336 23.80 0.15 -1.40
N LEU A 337 23.14 -0.89 -1.92
CA LEU A 337 23.72 -2.25 -2.07
C LEU A 337 24.98 -2.26 -2.93
N PHE A 338 24.92 -1.55 -4.05
CA PHE A 338 26.01 -1.33 -4.98
C PHE A 338 26.13 0.17 -5.25
N GLU A 339 27.32 0.64 -5.63
CA GLU A 339 27.55 2.07 -5.88
C GLU A 339 26.69 2.59 -7.05
N THR A 340 25.90 3.63 -6.77
CA THR A 340 25.10 4.36 -7.79
C THR A 340 25.60 5.78 -7.97
N ASN A 341 25.48 6.31 -9.18
CA ASN A 341 25.79 7.71 -9.49
C ASN A 341 24.85 8.67 -8.75
N ALA A 342 23.58 8.29 -8.61
CA ALA A 342 22.57 9.03 -7.85
C ALA A 342 22.99 9.26 -6.39
N ALA A 343 23.48 8.22 -5.70
CA ALA A 343 24.00 8.38 -4.34
C ALA A 343 25.34 9.13 -4.31
N ALA A 344 26.25 8.88 -5.27
CA ALA A 344 27.54 9.58 -5.34
C ALA A 344 27.39 11.11 -5.48
N GLU A 345 26.29 11.58 -6.07
CA GLU A 345 25.95 13.00 -6.21
C GLU A 345 25.11 13.53 -5.02
N ILE A 346 24.06 12.81 -4.61
CA ILE A 346 23.01 13.35 -3.73
C ILE A 346 23.21 12.95 -2.26
N VAL A 347 23.70 11.74 -1.97
CA VAL A 347 23.99 11.25 -0.60
C VAL A 347 25.25 10.36 -0.61
N PRO A 348 26.47 10.91 -0.68
CA PRO A 348 27.69 10.11 -0.86
C PRO A 348 27.91 9.03 0.22
N GLU A 349 27.47 9.30 1.45
CA GLU A 349 27.49 8.36 2.57
C GLU A 349 26.67 7.08 2.31
N ALA A 350 25.63 7.14 1.47
CA ALA A 350 24.84 5.97 1.11
C ALA A 350 25.67 4.95 0.29
N ASN A 351 26.64 5.41 -0.50
CA ASN A 351 27.61 4.55 -1.19
C ASN A 351 28.77 4.10 -0.27
N ALA A 352 29.07 4.82 0.82
CA ALA A 352 30.22 4.53 1.68
C ALA A 352 30.17 3.15 2.37
N ARG A 353 29.00 2.49 2.35
CA ARG A 353 28.78 1.11 2.83
C ARG A 353 28.13 0.22 1.78
N ALA A 354 28.41 0.46 0.50
CA ALA A 354 28.08 -0.46 -0.58
C ALA A 354 28.94 -1.72 -0.53
N PHE A 355 28.40 -2.85 -0.99
CA PHE A 355 29.09 -4.13 -1.04
C PHE A 355 29.72 -4.42 -2.42
N TYR A 356 29.31 -3.68 -3.45
CA TYR A 356 29.67 -3.95 -4.85
C TYR A 356 29.80 -2.67 -5.68
N LYS A 357 30.59 -2.72 -6.75
CA LYS A 357 30.52 -1.79 -7.89
C LYS A 357 29.35 -2.14 -8.81
N LYS A 358 28.96 -1.18 -9.67
CA LYS A 358 27.85 -1.34 -10.62
C LYS A 358 28.06 -2.51 -11.60
N ASP A 359 29.28 -2.74 -12.06
CA ASP A 359 29.60 -3.84 -12.98
C ASP A 359 29.65 -5.21 -12.30
N GLU A 360 30.11 -5.28 -11.04
CA GLU A 360 30.07 -6.51 -10.22
C GLU A 360 28.61 -6.92 -9.95
N MET A 361 27.74 -5.94 -9.65
CA MET A 361 26.31 -6.18 -9.49
C MET A 361 25.67 -6.69 -10.78
N ARG A 362 26.02 -6.14 -11.95
CA ARG A 362 25.52 -6.63 -13.24
C ARG A 362 25.92 -8.08 -13.51
N ALA A 363 27.15 -8.47 -13.17
CA ALA A 363 27.60 -9.86 -13.30
C ALA A 363 26.83 -10.81 -12.37
N ILE A 364 26.64 -10.42 -11.11
CA ILE A 364 25.86 -11.18 -10.10
C ILE A 364 24.39 -11.36 -10.55
N ILE A 365 23.80 -10.30 -11.12
CA ILE A 365 22.43 -10.31 -11.62
C ILE A 365 22.28 -11.21 -12.85
N SER A 366 23.26 -11.22 -13.77
CA SER A 366 23.23 -12.13 -14.92
C SER A 366 23.19 -13.58 -14.45
N GLU A 367 24.17 -14.01 -13.65
CA GLU A 367 24.24 -15.38 -13.11
C GLU A 367 22.93 -15.78 -12.42
N LEU A 368 22.36 -14.93 -11.57
CA LEU A 368 21.09 -15.22 -10.90
C LEU A 368 19.90 -15.40 -11.87
N LYS A 369 19.88 -14.64 -12.96
CA LYS A 369 18.83 -14.73 -14.00
C LYS A 369 19.04 -15.96 -14.89
N ASP A 370 20.29 -16.34 -15.15
CA ASP A 370 20.67 -17.58 -15.82
C ASP A 370 20.32 -18.82 -14.97
N GLN A 371 20.40 -18.71 -13.63
CA GLN A 371 19.86 -19.69 -12.67
C GLN A 371 18.32 -19.63 -12.53
N GLY A 372 17.63 -18.81 -13.34
CA GLY A 372 16.17 -18.73 -13.41
C GLY A 372 15.49 -17.86 -12.34
N ILE A 373 16.25 -17.18 -11.48
CA ILE A 373 15.68 -16.34 -10.41
C ILE A 373 15.14 -15.02 -10.99
N TYR A 374 14.01 -14.56 -10.46
CA TYR A 374 13.44 -13.23 -10.72
C TYR A 374 13.87 -12.23 -9.64
N LEU A 375 14.42 -11.09 -10.02
CA LEU A 375 15.06 -10.15 -9.10
C LEU A 375 14.27 -8.84 -8.99
N ILE A 376 13.75 -8.59 -7.79
CA ILE A 376 12.98 -7.39 -7.44
C ILE A 376 13.88 -6.47 -6.61
N ALA A 377 14.09 -5.24 -7.08
CA ALA A 377 14.87 -4.22 -6.39
C ALA A 377 14.00 -3.47 -5.36
N ARG A 378 14.15 -3.79 -4.08
CA ARG A 378 13.51 -3.03 -2.99
C ARG A 378 14.27 -1.73 -2.73
N ILE A 379 13.56 -0.62 -2.76
CA ILE A 379 14.09 0.74 -2.51
C ILE A 379 13.23 1.40 -1.45
N VAL A 380 13.81 1.69 -0.29
CA VAL A 380 13.14 2.44 0.78
C VAL A 380 13.09 3.93 0.43
N CYS A 381 11.88 4.50 0.33
CA CYS A 381 11.68 5.86 -0.22
C CYS A 381 11.83 7.01 0.78
N PHE A 382 10.98 7.07 1.81
CA PHE A 382 10.84 8.28 2.66
C PHE A 382 11.27 8.09 4.13
N LYS A 383 11.31 6.83 4.61
CA LYS A 383 12.11 6.44 5.77
C LYS A 383 13.59 6.32 5.35
N ASP A 384 14.17 7.43 4.90
CA ASP A 384 15.57 7.51 4.49
C ASP A 384 16.37 8.38 5.48
N PRO A 385 16.96 7.78 6.53
CA PRO A 385 17.72 8.52 7.51
C PRO A 385 19.15 8.85 7.06
N SER A 386 19.61 8.40 5.88
CA SER A 386 20.85 8.89 5.27
C SER A 386 20.58 10.26 4.62
N TYR A 387 19.54 10.33 3.77
CA TYR A 387 19.08 11.53 3.10
C TYR A 387 18.64 12.60 4.11
N ALA A 388 17.85 12.23 5.11
CA ALA A 388 17.36 13.17 6.14
C ALA A 388 18.48 13.75 7.04
N ARG A 389 19.64 13.08 7.14
CA ARG A 389 20.83 13.61 7.85
C ARG A 389 21.65 14.56 6.97
N ALA A 390 21.78 14.26 5.69
CA ALA A 390 22.45 15.12 4.71
C ALA A 390 21.64 16.41 4.44
N HIS A 391 20.33 16.26 4.19
CA HIS A 391 19.42 17.33 3.74
C HIS A 391 18.43 17.72 4.84
N LYS A 392 18.94 18.27 5.96
CA LYS A 392 18.13 18.63 7.14
C LYS A 392 17.05 19.68 6.88
N ASP A 393 17.21 20.49 5.83
CA ASP A 393 16.22 21.43 5.29
C ASP A 393 15.02 20.74 4.63
N ARG A 394 15.13 19.44 4.32
CA ARG A 394 14.12 18.61 3.65
C ARG A 394 13.58 17.50 4.55
N ALA A 395 14.30 17.19 5.63
CA ALA A 395 13.82 16.37 6.73
C ALA A 395 12.54 16.94 7.37
N ILE A 396 11.69 16.04 7.88
CA ILE A 396 10.58 16.39 8.77
C ILE A 396 11.19 16.83 10.10
N VAL A 397 10.83 18.01 10.58
CA VAL A 397 11.39 18.62 11.80
C VAL A 397 10.30 19.14 12.73
N TYR A 398 10.56 19.27 14.03
CA TYR A 398 9.64 19.95 14.93
C TYR A 398 9.65 21.47 14.70
N LYS A 399 8.47 22.13 14.73
CA LYS A 399 8.30 23.58 14.48
C LYS A 399 8.82 24.48 15.61
N ASP A 400 8.98 23.93 16.81
CA ASP A 400 9.39 24.64 18.02
C ASP A 400 10.92 24.63 18.20
N THR A 401 11.59 23.50 17.94
CA THR A 401 13.06 23.37 18.06
C THR A 401 13.82 23.43 16.73
N GLY A 402 13.21 22.99 15.62
CA GLY A 402 13.89 22.74 14.35
C GLY A 402 14.62 21.39 14.27
N GLU A 403 14.59 20.58 15.34
CA GLU A 403 15.22 19.25 15.36
C GLU A 403 14.45 18.21 14.55
N PRO A 404 15.12 17.17 14.00
CA PRO A 404 14.46 16.12 13.23
C PRO A 404 13.37 15.37 13.99
N TYR A 405 12.30 15.03 13.29
CA TYR A 405 11.29 14.10 13.79
C TYR A 405 11.80 12.66 13.65
N MET A 406 11.97 11.99 14.80
CA MET A 406 12.61 10.67 14.87
C MET A 406 11.62 9.48 14.81
N GLY A 407 10.32 9.74 14.89
CA GLY A 407 9.26 8.71 14.84
C GLY A 407 9.36 7.62 15.91
N ILE A 408 8.54 6.58 15.75
CA ILE A 408 8.60 5.36 16.58
C ILE A 408 9.89 4.57 16.37
N TYR A 409 10.48 4.66 15.16
CA TYR A 409 11.70 3.96 14.75
C TYR A 409 13.00 4.62 15.26
N LYS A 410 12.93 5.77 15.93
CA LYS A 410 14.08 6.53 16.46
C LYS A 410 15.13 6.91 15.40
N VAL A 411 14.69 7.19 14.17
CA VAL A 411 15.53 7.63 13.04
C VAL A 411 14.86 8.82 12.31
N PRO A 412 15.62 9.79 11.79
CA PRO A 412 15.04 10.97 11.14
C PRO A 412 14.35 10.58 9.83
N TRP A 413 13.17 11.15 9.57
CA TRP A 413 12.44 10.95 8.31
C TRP A 413 12.65 12.11 7.34
N ALA A 414 12.78 11.78 6.06
CA ALA A 414 12.73 12.75 4.99
C ALA A 414 11.27 13.11 4.66
N SER A 415 11.05 14.26 4.01
CA SER A 415 9.70 14.63 3.56
C SER A 415 9.32 13.88 2.30
N ALA A 416 8.15 13.23 2.30
CA ALA A 416 7.56 12.67 1.09
C ALA A 416 7.03 13.74 0.10
N TYR A 417 7.06 15.03 0.46
CA TYR A 417 6.82 16.14 -0.48
C TYR A 417 8.08 16.55 -1.27
N ASP A 418 9.28 16.15 -0.83
CA ASP A 418 10.54 16.60 -1.43
C ASP A 418 10.78 16.00 -2.82
N ARG A 419 10.68 16.86 -3.84
CA ARG A 419 10.84 16.47 -5.24
C ARG A 419 12.28 16.06 -5.61
N GLN A 420 13.30 16.49 -4.85
CA GLN A 420 14.68 16.04 -5.08
C GLN A 420 14.93 14.66 -4.48
N LEU A 421 14.22 14.28 -3.41
CA LEU A 421 14.16 12.89 -2.94
C LEU A 421 13.39 11.98 -3.91
N TRP A 422 12.33 12.51 -4.56
CA TRP A 422 11.64 11.77 -5.62
C TRP A 422 12.59 11.47 -6.78
N GLU A 423 13.36 12.47 -7.23
CA GLU A 423 14.38 12.28 -8.26
C GLU A 423 15.49 11.31 -7.82
N TYR A 424 16.01 11.41 -6.59
CA TYR A 424 17.01 10.47 -6.05
C TYR A 424 16.50 9.03 -6.08
N ASN A 425 15.31 8.77 -5.54
CA ASN A 425 14.71 7.42 -5.51
C ASN A 425 14.46 6.85 -6.92
N VAL A 426 14.08 7.71 -7.88
CA VAL A 426 13.85 7.30 -9.28
C VAL A 426 15.16 7.08 -10.04
N ARG A 427 16.19 7.90 -9.81
CA ARG A 427 17.53 7.67 -10.38
C ARG A 427 18.12 6.37 -9.86
N VAL A 428 18.00 6.08 -8.56
CA VAL A 428 18.39 4.77 -7.98
C VAL A 428 17.60 3.62 -8.61
N ALA A 429 16.29 3.78 -8.83
CA ALA A 429 15.49 2.77 -9.52
C ALA A 429 15.95 2.52 -10.95
N ILE A 430 16.23 3.58 -11.73
CA ILE A 430 16.80 3.46 -13.08
C ILE A 430 18.14 2.72 -13.05
N GLU A 431 19.06 3.10 -12.15
CA GLU A 431 20.37 2.44 -12.04
C GLU A 431 20.27 0.97 -11.59
N ALA A 432 19.20 0.56 -10.90
CA ALA A 432 18.90 -0.84 -10.62
C ALA A 432 18.46 -1.61 -11.88
N VAL A 433 17.67 -1.01 -12.77
CA VAL A 433 17.33 -1.64 -14.06
C VAL A 433 18.56 -1.72 -14.98
N GLU A 434 19.44 -0.72 -14.96
CA GLU A 434 20.69 -0.70 -15.75
C GLU A 434 21.72 -1.79 -15.34
N VAL A 435 21.62 -2.33 -14.12
CA VAL A 435 22.37 -3.54 -13.71
C VAL A 435 21.58 -4.83 -13.93
N GLY A 436 20.32 -4.74 -14.35
CA GLY A 436 19.52 -5.84 -14.86
C GLY A 436 18.45 -6.41 -13.90
N PHE A 437 18.10 -5.71 -12.81
CA PHE A 437 16.93 -6.09 -12.01
C PHE A 437 15.66 -6.15 -12.88
N ASP A 438 14.75 -7.09 -12.58
CA ASP A 438 13.56 -7.34 -13.40
C ASP A 438 12.38 -6.42 -13.05
N GLU A 439 12.32 -5.93 -11.81
CA GLU A 439 11.21 -5.16 -11.24
C GLU A 439 11.70 -4.20 -10.15
N ILE A 440 11.04 -3.05 -10.02
CA ILE A 440 11.29 -2.05 -8.98
C ILE A 440 10.18 -2.13 -7.93
N GLN A 441 10.53 -2.18 -6.64
CA GLN A 441 9.58 -2.20 -5.53
C GLN A 441 9.90 -1.09 -4.52
N TYR A 442 8.96 -0.16 -4.34
CA TYR A 442 9.11 0.91 -3.35
C TYR A 442 8.50 0.54 -2.00
N ASP A 443 9.33 0.55 -0.95
CA ASP A 443 8.91 0.41 0.44
C ASP A 443 9.06 1.75 1.19
N TYR A 444 8.33 1.91 2.29
CA TYR A 444 8.13 3.18 2.99
C TYR A 444 7.77 4.33 2.03
N VAL A 445 6.99 4.01 0.99
CA VAL A 445 6.31 4.96 0.10
C VAL A 445 5.07 5.52 0.81
N ARG A 446 5.33 6.17 1.94
CA ARG A 446 4.37 6.70 2.92
C ARG A 446 4.97 7.82 3.77
N PHE A 447 4.10 8.60 4.40
CA PHE A 447 4.46 9.44 5.55
C PHE A 447 4.66 8.59 6.81
N PRO A 448 5.40 9.08 7.82
CA PRO A 448 5.42 8.44 9.14
C PRO A 448 4.04 8.45 9.79
N GLU A 449 3.79 7.51 10.71
CA GLU A 449 2.62 7.54 11.57
C GLU A 449 2.67 8.74 12.53
N LEU A 450 1.71 9.66 12.41
CA LEU A 450 1.65 10.90 13.16
C LEU A 450 0.33 11.02 13.92
N SER A 451 0.38 11.22 15.24
CA SER A 451 -0.80 11.65 16.00
C SER A 451 -1.26 13.04 15.53
N LYS A 452 -2.53 13.41 15.78
CA LYS A 452 -3.08 14.70 15.33
C LYS A 452 -2.31 15.88 15.94
N GLU A 453 -1.86 15.74 17.17
CA GLU A 453 -1.04 16.70 17.93
C GLU A 453 0.37 16.76 17.35
N THR A 454 0.95 15.60 17.00
CA THR A 454 2.27 15.51 16.39
C THR A 454 2.28 16.16 14.99
N ARG A 455 1.28 15.89 14.15
CA ARG A 455 1.10 16.51 12.82
C ARG A 455 0.98 18.04 12.90
N GLN A 456 0.38 18.57 13.96
CA GLN A 456 0.37 20.01 14.23
C GLN A 456 1.74 20.56 14.64
N ARG A 457 2.53 19.80 15.43
CA ARG A 457 3.86 20.22 15.91
C ARG A 457 4.99 20.07 14.90
N VAL A 458 4.93 19.14 13.94
CA VAL A 458 6.00 18.98 12.93
C VAL A 458 5.79 19.85 11.69
N ASN A 459 6.88 20.29 11.08
CA ASN A 459 6.93 20.84 9.73
C ASN A 459 7.25 19.69 8.77
N LEU A 460 6.27 19.35 7.92
CA LEU A 460 6.37 18.28 6.94
C LEU A 460 7.07 18.70 5.64
N ARG A 461 7.47 19.97 5.49
CA ARG A 461 7.94 20.54 4.20
C ARG A 461 6.89 20.44 3.08
N GLN A 462 5.61 20.53 3.44
CA GLN A 462 4.48 20.47 2.52
C GLN A 462 4.57 21.55 1.43
N VAL A 463 4.29 21.17 0.19
CA VAL A 463 4.37 22.02 -1.00
C VAL A 463 2.94 22.37 -1.45
N GLY A 464 2.58 23.65 -1.35
CA GLY A 464 1.19 24.07 -1.54
C GLY A 464 0.25 23.43 -0.50
N ASP A 465 -0.97 23.13 -0.93
CA ASP A 465 -2.00 22.47 -0.12
C ASP A 465 -2.09 20.94 -0.37
N GLU A 466 -1.08 20.37 -1.07
CA GLU A 466 -1.04 18.97 -1.51
C GLU A 466 -1.31 17.97 -0.37
N SER A 467 -2.20 17.00 -0.60
CA SER A 467 -2.58 16.01 0.40
C SER A 467 -1.56 14.86 0.54
N PHE A 468 -1.68 14.05 1.60
CA PHE A 468 -0.74 12.93 1.83
C PHE A 468 -0.86 11.89 0.71
N ALA A 469 -2.09 11.50 0.34
CA ALA A 469 -2.34 10.56 -0.74
C ALA A 469 -1.93 11.13 -2.11
N GLU A 470 -2.13 12.43 -2.31
CA GLU A 470 -1.76 13.16 -3.53
C GLU A 470 -0.24 13.20 -3.75
N ALA A 471 0.54 13.52 -2.71
CA ALA A 471 2.01 13.49 -2.78
C ALA A 471 2.53 12.08 -3.10
N ILE A 472 2.02 11.05 -2.42
CA ILE A 472 2.40 9.65 -2.68
C ILE A 472 2.01 9.22 -4.10
N GLN A 473 0.82 9.60 -4.59
CA GLN A 473 0.41 9.25 -5.94
C GLN A 473 1.26 9.96 -7.00
N LYS A 474 1.54 11.26 -6.86
CA LYS A 474 2.37 12.01 -7.82
C LYS A 474 3.81 11.50 -7.85
N PHE A 475 4.37 11.05 -6.73
CA PHE A 475 5.67 10.33 -6.72
C PHE A 475 5.61 9.07 -7.58
N LEU A 476 4.59 8.23 -7.39
CA LEU A 476 4.42 7.00 -8.17
C LEU A 476 4.20 7.29 -9.66
N ILE A 477 3.41 8.31 -10.02
CA ILE A 477 3.20 8.74 -11.42
C ILE A 477 4.50 9.25 -12.06
N TYR A 478 5.27 10.05 -11.33
CA TYR A 478 6.58 10.54 -11.75
C TYR A 478 7.54 9.36 -12.01
N SER A 479 7.62 8.40 -11.08
CA SER A 479 8.44 7.20 -11.26
C SER A 479 7.96 6.34 -12.43
N LYS A 480 6.65 6.08 -12.55
CA LYS A 480 6.07 5.23 -13.60
C LYS A 480 6.38 5.78 -14.99
N ARG A 481 6.29 7.11 -15.18
CA ARG A 481 6.68 7.80 -16.43
C ARG A 481 8.20 7.76 -16.69
N LYS A 482 9.04 7.80 -15.64
CA LYS A 482 10.51 7.72 -15.78
C LYS A 482 11.04 6.31 -16.03
N LEU A 483 10.32 5.28 -15.57
CA LEU A 483 10.63 3.87 -15.80
C LEU A 483 10.02 3.30 -17.10
N GLU A 484 9.06 4.00 -17.72
CA GLU A 484 8.39 3.56 -18.96
C GLU A 484 9.35 3.15 -20.10
N PRO A 485 10.46 3.86 -20.40
CA PRO A 485 11.41 3.45 -21.44
C PRO A 485 12.10 2.10 -21.20
N TYR A 486 12.13 1.65 -19.94
CA TYR A 486 12.77 0.40 -19.54
C TYR A 486 11.80 -0.80 -19.51
N ASN A 487 10.48 -0.53 -19.58
CA ASN A 487 9.41 -1.53 -19.60
C ASN A 487 9.52 -2.62 -18.49
N VAL A 488 9.96 -2.23 -17.29
CA VAL A 488 9.93 -3.08 -16.08
C VAL A 488 8.64 -2.83 -15.28
N PRO A 489 8.14 -3.80 -14.49
CA PRO A 489 7.07 -3.55 -13.53
C PRO A 489 7.55 -2.64 -12.40
N LEU A 490 6.62 -1.83 -11.90
CA LEU A 490 6.73 -1.02 -10.70
C LEU A 490 5.76 -1.55 -9.64
N ALA A 491 6.26 -1.83 -8.45
CA ALA A 491 5.52 -2.27 -7.28
C ALA A 491 5.59 -1.25 -6.14
N ALA A 492 4.59 -1.26 -5.26
CA ALA A 492 4.58 -0.46 -4.03
C ALA A 492 4.10 -1.28 -2.84
N ASP A 493 4.87 -1.23 -1.75
CA ASP A 493 4.53 -1.85 -0.48
C ASP A 493 3.59 -0.95 0.32
N VAL A 494 2.45 -1.52 0.71
CA VAL A 494 1.42 -0.82 1.50
C VAL A 494 1.20 -1.49 2.84
N PHE A 495 0.94 -0.71 3.88
CA PHE A 495 0.67 -1.26 5.21
C PHE A 495 -0.56 -2.16 5.19
N GLY A 496 -0.53 -3.33 5.85
CA GLY A 496 -1.58 -4.36 5.70
C GLY A 496 -3.01 -3.87 5.93
N LEU A 497 -3.21 -2.93 6.86
CA LEU A 497 -4.53 -2.35 7.14
C LEU A 497 -5.14 -1.60 5.94
N VAL A 498 -4.32 -1.11 5.00
CA VAL A 498 -4.75 -0.36 3.79
C VAL A 498 -5.60 -1.23 2.85
N SER A 499 -5.53 -2.56 2.92
CA SER A 499 -6.42 -3.43 2.14
C SER A 499 -7.90 -3.34 2.57
N THR A 500 -8.16 -2.98 3.83
CA THR A 500 -9.50 -2.96 4.47
C THR A 500 -9.94 -1.57 4.91
N ALA A 501 -9.03 -0.64 5.20
CA ALA A 501 -9.34 0.74 5.57
C ALA A 501 -10.08 1.49 4.44
N VAL A 502 -10.89 2.49 4.79
CA VAL A 502 -11.60 3.33 3.78
C VAL A 502 -10.75 4.53 3.36
N ASP A 503 -9.84 4.98 4.22
CA ASP A 503 -8.99 6.16 4.05
C ASP A 503 -7.53 5.79 3.70
N ASP A 504 -6.60 6.74 3.85
CA ASP A 504 -5.15 6.57 3.67
C ASP A 504 -4.42 6.10 4.95
N VAL A 505 -5.17 5.71 5.99
CA VAL A 505 -4.78 5.50 7.40
C VAL A 505 -3.86 6.57 8.00
N GLY A 506 -3.93 7.81 7.48
CA GLY A 506 -3.14 8.96 7.91
C GLY A 506 -1.68 8.97 7.44
N ILE A 507 -1.28 8.08 6.52
CA ILE A 507 0.10 7.90 6.05
C ILE A 507 0.28 8.15 4.54
N GLY A 508 -0.75 8.58 3.83
CA GLY A 508 -0.74 8.79 2.38
C GLY A 508 -0.91 7.53 1.52
N GLN A 509 -1.17 6.37 2.13
CA GLN A 509 -1.36 5.12 1.39
C GLN A 509 -2.85 4.89 1.11
N TYR A 510 -3.39 5.63 0.14
CA TYR A 510 -4.75 5.41 -0.37
C TYR A 510 -4.72 4.33 -1.47
N TRP A 511 -5.42 3.21 -1.27
CA TRP A 511 -5.31 2.02 -2.12
C TRP A 511 -5.61 2.30 -3.59
N GLU A 512 -6.73 2.96 -3.90
CA GLU A 512 -7.14 3.22 -5.28
C GLU A 512 -6.16 4.18 -5.99
N ALA A 513 -5.57 5.13 -5.26
CA ALA A 513 -4.54 6.01 -5.81
C ALA A 513 -3.26 5.25 -6.19
N ILE A 514 -2.80 4.35 -5.33
CA ILE A 514 -1.59 3.55 -5.56
C ILE A 514 -1.84 2.49 -6.64
N SER A 515 -2.88 1.67 -6.47
CA SER A 515 -3.22 0.54 -7.35
C SER A 515 -3.61 1.00 -8.77
N ASN A 516 -4.14 2.21 -8.95
CA ASN A 516 -4.33 2.76 -10.29
C ASN A 516 -2.99 2.97 -11.04
N VAL A 517 -1.91 3.33 -10.34
CA VAL A 517 -0.62 3.71 -10.96
C VAL A 517 0.35 2.53 -11.09
N VAL A 518 0.55 1.76 -10.02
CA VAL A 518 1.56 0.68 -9.96
C VAL A 518 1.11 -0.59 -10.68
N ASP A 519 2.04 -1.46 -11.04
CA ASP A 519 1.75 -2.74 -11.67
C ASP A 519 1.37 -3.81 -10.64
N TYR A 520 2.06 -3.78 -9.49
CA TYR A 520 1.83 -4.69 -8.36
C TYR A 520 1.62 -3.90 -7.05
N ILE A 521 0.53 -4.17 -6.35
CA ILE A 521 0.28 -3.61 -5.01
C ILE A 521 0.55 -4.70 -3.96
N CYS A 522 1.40 -4.36 -2.99
CA CYS A 522 2.03 -5.34 -2.13
C CYS A 522 1.65 -5.09 -0.66
N PRO A 523 0.44 -5.50 -0.22
CA PRO A 523 0.02 -5.29 1.16
C PRO A 523 0.82 -6.17 2.13
N MET A 524 1.32 -5.54 3.19
CA MET A 524 2.05 -6.15 4.29
C MET A 524 1.09 -6.82 5.29
N VAL A 525 0.47 -7.91 4.87
CA VAL A 525 -0.55 -8.64 5.65
C VAL A 525 0.12 -9.59 6.63
N TYR A 526 0.78 -9.06 7.64
CA TYR A 526 1.36 -9.85 8.74
C TYR A 526 0.32 -10.05 9.84
N PRO A 527 -0.16 -11.27 10.14
CA PRO A 527 -1.22 -11.46 11.14
C PRO A 527 -0.85 -10.94 12.53
N SER A 528 0.43 -10.94 12.91
CA SER A 528 0.97 -10.31 14.12
C SER A 528 0.79 -8.79 14.24
N HIS A 529 0.51 -8.10 13.13
CA HIS A 529 0.39 -6.64 13.07
C HIS A 529 -1.07 -6.15 13.09
N TYR A 530 -2.05 -7.07 13.10
CA TYR A 530 -3.47 -6.74 13.26
C TYR A 530 -3.87 -6.73 14.74
N ALA A 531 -4.66 -5.74 15.15
CA ALA A 531 -5.10 -5.61 16.53
C ALA A 531 -6.08 -6.74 16.94
N PRO A 532 -6.10 -7.17 18.22
CA PRO A 532 -7.12 -8.07 18.75
C PRO A 532 -8.54 -7.62 18.39
N GLY A 533 -9.36 -8.53 17.87
CA GLY A 533 -10.71 -8.25 17.35
C GLY A 533 -10.77 -7.93 15.85
N SER A 534 -9.63 -7.74 15.16
CA SER A 534 -9.60 -7.56 13.70
C SER A 534 -10.25 -8.75 12.99
N PHE A 535 -11.15 -8.48 12.03
CA PHE A 535 -11.96 -9.49 11.35
C PHE A 535 -12.81 -10.40 12.28
N GLY A 536 -13.03 -9.99 13.54
CA GLY A 536 -13.69 -10.81 14.57
C GLY A 536 -12.77 -11.83 15.26
N LEU A 537 -11.47 -11.84 14.94
CA LEU A 537 -10.49 -12.80 15.43
C LEU A 537 -9.89 -12.31 16.75
N SER A 538 -9.88 -13.16 17.79
CA SER A 538 -9.43 -12.79 19.14
C SER A 538 -7.96 -12.37 19.20
N VAL A 539 -7.09 -13.13 18.53
CA VAL A 539 -5.67 -12.81 18.30
C VAL A 539 -5.33 -13.16 16.85
N PRO A 540 -5.36 -12.19 15.90
CA PRO A 540 -5.18 -12.48 14.47
C PRO A 540 -3.92 -13.29 14.13
N ASP A 541 -2.81 -13.11 14.88
CA ASP A 541 -1.58 -13.92 14.74
C ASP A 541 -1.82 -15.43 14.80
N ALA A 542 -2.76 -15.88 15.64
CA ALA A 542 -3.14 -17.29 15.82
C ALA A 542 -4.11 -17.82 14.74
N TYR A 543 -4.64 -16.93 13.89
CA TYR A 543 -5.57 -17.23 12.80
C TYR A 543 -4.98 -16.79 11.45
N PRO A 544 -3.86 -17.42 11.00
CA PRO A 544 -3.14 -17.00 9.81
C PRO A 544 -3.95 -17.13 8.52
N TYR A 545 -4.80 -18.15 8.37
CA TYR A 545 -5.62 -18.30 7.16
C TYR A 545 -6.66 -17.18 7.10
N GLU A 546 -7.40 -16.99 8.18
CA GLU A 546 -8.55 -16.08 8.27
C GLU A 546 -8.11 -14.62 8.17
N THR A 547 -6.96 -14.26 8.74
CA THR A 547 -6.42 -12.90 8.68
C THR A 547 -5.97 -12.54 7.26
N ILE A 548 -5.25 -13.44 6.57
CA ILE A 548 -4.88 -13.25 5.16
C ILE A 548 -6.13 -13.20 4.28
N TYR A 549 -7.02 -14.17 4.41
CA TYR A 549 -8.20 -14.31 3.55
C TYR A 549 -9.09 -13.08 3.61
N ASN A 550 -9.39 -12.54 4.80
CA ASN A 550 -10.24 -11.36 4.89
C ASN A 550 -9.55 -10.09 4.37
N ALA A 551 -8.28 -9.85 4.73
CA ALA A 551 -7.53 -8.69 4.27
C ALA A 551 -7.39 -8.64 2.73
N LEU A 552 -7.04 -9.76 2.10
CA LEU A 552 -6.88 -9.83 0.63
C LEU A 552 -8.22 -9.77 -0.10
N LYS A 553 -9.29 -10.35 0.49
CA LYS A 553 -10.65 -10.25 -0.06
C LYS A 553 -11.14 -8.81 -0.09
N ASP A 554 -10.78 -7.98 0.88
CA ASP A 554 -11.04 -6.54 0.86
C ASP A 554 -10.17 -5.81 -0.18
N GLY A 555 -8.87 -6.14 -0.29
CA GLY A 555 -8.02 -5.60 -1.36
C GLY A 555 -8.54 -5.91 -2.77
N ILE A 556 -9.06 -7.12 -3.00
CA ILE A 556 -9.75 -7.50 -4.25
C ILE A 556 -11.00 -6.64 -4.46
N ARG A 557 -11.82 -6.44 -3.41
CA ARG A 557 -13.02 -5.58 -3.48
C ARG A 557 -12.67 -4.14 -3.84
N ARG A 558 -11.61 -3.55 -3.24
CA ARG A 558 -11.13 -2.20 -3.60
C ARG A 558 -10.65 -2.14 -5.06
N ASN A 559 -9.95 -3.16 -5.54
CA ASN A 559 -9.51 -3.26 -6.93
C ASN A 559 -10.66 -3.32 -7.97
N LEU A 560 -11.88 -3.72 -7.61
CA LEU A 560 -13.04 -3.67 -8.52
C LEU A 560 -13.47 -2.22 -8.86
N HIS A 561 -13.05 -1.24 -8.06
CA HIS A 561 -13.38 0.18 -8.24
C HIS A 561 -12.36 0.95 -9.10
N ILE A 562 -11.43 0.25 -9.76
CA ILE A 562 -10.30 0.84 -10.51
C ILE A 562 -10.39 0.40 -11.98
N PRO A 563 -10.19 1.30 -12.97
CA PRO A 563 -10.17 0.91 -14.39
C PRO A 563 -9.09 -0.12 -14.71
N THR A 564 -7.88 0.15 -14.20
CA THR A 564 -6.68 -0.67 -14.34
C THR A 564 -6.07 -0.87 -12.96
N PRO A 565 -6.54 -1.86 -12.17
CA PRO A 565 -5.96 -2.17 -10.88
C PRO A 565 -4.56 -2.79 -11.03
N ALA A 566 -3.73 -2.64 -10.00
CA ALA A 566 -2.51 -3.41 -9.83
C ALA A 566 -2.82 -4.86 -9.46
N LYS A 567 -1.99 -5.81 -9.89
CA LYS A 567 -2.08 -7.21 -9.42
C LYS A 567 -1.67 -7.24 -7.95
N ILE A 568 -2.45 -7.92 -7.11
CA ILE A 568 -2.15 -8.01 -5.68
C ILE A 568 -1.07 -9.09 -5.48
N ARG A 569 0.06 -8.72 -4.88
CA ARG A 569 1.13 -9.65 -4.49
C ARG A 569 1.49 -9.40 -3.02
N PRO A 570 0.81 -10.04 -2.06
CA PRO A 570 0.98 -9.73 -0.65
C PRO A 570 2.34 -10.17 -0.11
N TRP A 571 2.78 -9.46 0.94
CA TRP A 571 3.77 -9.99 1.86
C TRP A 571 3.09 -10.81 2.95
N LEU A 572 3.63 -12.01 3.20
CA LEU A 572 3.17 -12.96 4.22
C LEU A 572 4.22 -13.09 5.35
N GLN A 573 3.75 -13.41 6.55
CA GLN A 573 4.58 -13.52 7.75
C GLN A 573 5.35 -14.85 7.78
N SER A 574 6.68 -14.79 7.81
CA SER A 574 7.58 -15.95 7.98
C SER A 574 8.41 -15.89 9.26
N PHE A 575 7.89 -15.25 10.32
CA PHE A 575 8.53 -15.08 11.63
C PHE A 575 7.52 -15.30 12.78
N THR A 576 8.01 -15.68 13.95
CA THR A 576 7.20 -15.83 15.18
C THR A 576 7.18 -14.50 15.95
N ALA A 577 6.01 -13.93 16.17
CA ALA A 577 5.84 -12.61 16.79
C ALA A 577 5.76 -12.70 18.32
N THR A 578 6.87 -13.03 18.99
CA THR A 578 6.89 -13.33 20.44
C THR A 578 6.41 -12.19 21.35
N TRP A 579 6.34 -10.96 20.85
CA TRP A 579 5.78 -9.78 21.55
C TRP A 579 4.24 -9.74 21.55
N VAL A 580 3.57 -10.49 20.67
CA VAL A 580 2.09 -10.55 20.62
C VAL A 580 1.59 -11.50 21.71
N ARG A 581 0.65 -11.02 22.54
CA ARG A 581 0.02 -11.85 23.57
C ARG A 581 -0.91 -12.86 22.92
N GLY A 582 -0.61 -14.15 23.05
CA GLY A 582 -1.34 -15.23 22.39
C GLY A 582 -0.84 -15.55 20.98
N HIS A 583 0.41 -15.17 20.65
CA HIS A 583 1.05 -15.59 19.40
C HIS A 583 1.14 -17.11 19.27
N ILE A 584 1.26 -17.58 18.02
CA ILE A 584 1.63 -18.97 17.71
C ILE A 584 3.08 -19.04 17.22
N VAL A 585 3.67 -20.24 17.26
CA VAL A 585 4.93 -20.48 16.55
C VAL A 585 4.64 -20.49 15.05
N TYR A 586 5.33 -19.66 14.28
CA TYR A 586 5.24 -19.68 12.82
C TYR A 586 6.15 -20.78 12.26
N ASP A 587 5.54 -21.93 12.06
CA ASP A 587 6.09 -23.13 11.47
C ASP A 587 5.64 -23.33 10.01
N GLU A 588 5.73 -24.56 9.49
CA GLU A 588 5.25 -24.88 8.15
C GLU A 588 3.73 -24.74 8.00
N GLU A 589 2.95 -25.13 9.01
CA GLU A 589 1.48 -25.10 8.94
C GLU A 589 0.98 -23.64 8.94
N ALA A 590 1.55 -22.79 9.80
CA ALA A 590 1.25 -21.36 9.84
C ALA A 590 1.59 -20.65 8.51
N ILE A 591 2.67 -21.03 7.83
CA ILE A 591 3.02 -20.47 6.51
C ILE A 591 2.10 -21.02 5.41
N ARG A 592 1.82 -22.34 5.39
CA ARG A 592 0.90 -22.95 4.41
C ARG A 592 -0.51 -22.38 4.50
N LYS A 593 -1.02 -22.11 5.70
CA LYS A 593 -2.33 -21.46 5.92
C LYS A 593 -2.43 -20.09 5.25
N GLN A 594 -1.37 -19.27 5.29
CA GLN A 594 -1.34 -17.97 4.62
C GLN A 594 -1.32 -18.11 3.09
N ILE A 595 -0.52 -19.05 2.56
CA ILE A 595 -0.44 -19.31 1.12
C ILE A 595 -1.78 -19.84 0.58
N MET A 596 -2.42 -20.74 1.31
CA MET A 596 -3.76 -21.28 0.99
C MET A 596 -4.82 -20.17 0.96
N ALA A 597 -4.84 -19.29 1.96
CA ALA A 597 -5.77 -18.16 2.02
C ALA A 597 -5.66 -17.18 0.85
N ALA A 598 -4.46 -16.95 0.31
CA ALA A 598 -4.27 -16.15 -0.90
C ALA A 598 -4.74 -16.91 -2.16
N LYS A 599 -4.38 -18.19 -2.26
CA LYS A 599 -4.70 -19.09 -3.38
C LYS A 599 -6.20 -19.34 -3.54
N ASP A 600 -6.94 -19.47 -2.44
CA ASP A 600 -8.40 -19.63 -2.42
C ASP A 600 -9.15 -18.34 -2.81
N LEU A 601 -8.43 -17.24 -3.01
CA LEU A 601 -8.90 -15.99 -3.63
C LEU A 601 -8.35 -15.78 -5.06
N GLY A 602 -7.67 -16.78 -5.63
CA GLY A 602 -7.02 -16.71 -6.94
C GLY A 602 -5.68 -15.97 -6.96
N ILE A 603 -5.10 -15.65 -5.80
CA ILE A 603 -3.80 -14.97 -5.69
C ILE A 603 -2.70 -16.04 -5.52
N ASN A 604 -2.06 -16.39 -6.64
CA ASN A 604 -0.95 -17.36 -6.67
C ASN A 604 0.45 -16.73 -6.45
N GLU A 605 0.56 -15.39 -6.45
CA GLU A 605 1.82 -14.68 -6.19
C GLU A 605 1.88 -14.18 -4.74
N TYR A 606 3.04 -14.27 -4.09
CA TYR A 606 3.29 -13.73 -2.75
C TYR A 606 4.79 -13.57 -2.48
N MET A 607 5.13 -12.86 -1.40
CA MET A 607 6.50 -12.68 -0.92
C MET A 607 6.57 -12.98 0.59
N LEU A 608 7.64 -13.61 1.05
CA LEU A 608 7.79 -13.99 2.46
C LEU A 608 8.69 -13.00 3.19
N TRP A 609 8.15 -12.37 4.24
CA TRP A 609 8.90 -11.46 5.09
C TRP A 609 9.45 -12.17 6.32
N ASN A 610 10.76 -12.07 6.51
CA ASN A 610 11.44 -12.31 7.78
C ASN A 610 12.66 -11.38 7.84
N ALA A 611 12.67 -10.43 8.79
CA ALA A 611 13.73 -9.42 8.89
C ALA A 611 15.12 -10.01 9.24
N SER A 612 15.16 -11.20 9.86
CA SER A 612 16.39 -11.97 10.11
C SER A 612 16.76 -12.90 8.96
N ASN A 613 16.00 -12.87 7.85
CA ASN A 613 16.07 -13.76 6.69
C ASN A 613 16.10 -15.27 7.04
N ASN A 614 15.47 -15.67 8.15
CA ASN A 614 15.43 -17.05 8.62
C ASN A 614 14.18 -17.79 8.09
N TYR A 615 14.32 -18.44 6.93
CA TYR A 615 13.23 -19.11 6.22
C TYR A 615 13.18 -20.63 6.47
N LYS A 616 11.97 -21.18 6.60
CA LYS A 616 11.73 -22.63 6.74
C LYS A 616 12.00 -23.33 5.39
N LYS A 617 12.80 -24.40 5.39
CA LYS A 617 13.11 -25.16 4.17
C LYS A 617 11.96 -26.11 3.80
N ILE A 618 10.91 -25.55 3.18
CA ILE A 618 9.67 -26.25 2.82
C ILE A 618 9.31 -26.00 1.34
N TRP A 619 8.46 -26.84 0.75
CA TRP A 619 7.94 -26.64 -0.60
C TRP A 619 6.69 -25.75 -0.57
N TYR A 620 6.85 -24.45 -0.85
CA TYR A 620 5.81 -23.43 -0.74
C TYR A 620 4.77 -23.51 -1.89
N LYS A 621 3.71 -24.33 -1.71
CA LYS A 621 2.64 -24.62 -2.69
C LYS A 621 1.29 -24.84 -1.99
#